data_AF-A0A7W8EN46-F1
#
_entry.id   AF-A0A7W8EN46-F1
#
_cell.length_a   1.000
_cell.length_b   1.000
_cell.length_c   1.000
_cell.angle_alpha   90.00
_cell.angle_beta   90.00
_cell.angle_gamma   90.00
#
_symmetry.space_group_name_H-M   'P 1'
#
loop_
_entity.id
_entity.type
_entity.pdbx_description
1 polymer ?
#
loop_
_entity_poly.entity_id
_entity_poly.type
_entity_poly.pdbx_seq_one_letter_code
_entity_poly.pdbx_strand_id
1 'polypeptide(L)'
;MTPHDPAEARSKARHRIEAAVVDLMAETYGQQAIATRPIFPGALSHDRVADPLPGLWAAKLLAALARAEIGRQARHAREAGHTWHEIGQALELPDDDHRALSEAAFEYLTEAGYGDPSFTWRCPDLACGQLILDYGPYNGHPDDCERGHATACERHGRELAAWHDERED
;
A
#
# COMPACT_ATOMS: atom_id res chain seq x y z
N MET A 1 -6.65 -12.56 7.91
CA MET A 1 -6.57 -13.73 7.02
C MET A 1 -5.10 -13.93 6.68
N THR A 2 -4.41 -14.85 7.35
CA THR A 2 -2.96 -15.05 7.17
C THR A 2 -2.72 -15.89 5.92
N PRO A 3 -1.76 -15.53 5.04
CA PRO A 3 -1.42 -16.38 3.89
C PRO A 3 -1.01 -17.78 4.35
N HIS A 4 -1.42 -18.82 3.61
CA HIS A 4 -0.73 -20.10 3.62
C HIS A 4 0.75 -19.84 3.29
N ASP A 5 1.66 -20.40 4.11
CA ASP A 5 3.13 -20.40 3.98
C ASP A 5 3.75 -19.19 3.24
N PRO A 6 4.41 -18.25 3.95
CA PRO A 6 5.07 -17.09 3.34
C PRO A 6 6.00 -17.42 2.17
N ALA A 7 6.66 -18.58 2.18
CA ALA A 7 7.53 -18.99 1.08
C ALA A 7 6.71 -19.36 -0.17
N GLU A 8 5.60 -20.05 0.00
CA GLU A 8 4.66 -20.38 -1.07
C GLU A 8 4.01 -19.12 -1.65
N ALA A 9 3.56 -18.20 -0.79
CA ALA A 9 2.99 -16.92 -1.21
C ALA A 9 3.98 -16.10 -2.05
N ARG A 10 5.25 -16.01 -1.61
CA ARG A 10 6.34 -15.37 -2.37
C ARG A 10 6.59 -16.05 -3.71
N SER A 11 6.59 -17.37 -3.74
CA SER A 11 6.77 -18.13 -4.99
C SER A 11 5.63 -17.85 -5.98
N LYS A 12 4.37 -17.89 -5.53
CA LYS A 12 3.19 -17.56 -6.35
C LYS A 12 3.21 -16.12 -6.85
N ALA A 13 3.58 -15.17 -5.98
CA ALA A 13 3.69 -13.76 -6.36
C ALA A 13 4.77 -13.55 -7.44
N ARG A 14 5.93 -14.20 -7.29
CA ARG A 14 7.01 -14.17 -8.29
C ARG A 14 6.53 -14.65 -9.66
N HIS A 15 5.91 -15.83 -9.73
CA HIS A 15 5.41 -16.38 -10.99
C HIS A 15 4.37 -15.46 -11.65
N ARG A 16 3.50 -14.82 -10.86
CA ARG A 16 2.52 -13.86 -11.38
C ARG A 16 3.18 -12.59 -11.94
N ILE A 17 4.23 -12.09 -11.29
CA ILE A 17 4.99 -10.93 -11.77
C ILE A 17 5.72 -11.28 -13.07
N GLU A 18 6.39 -12.43 -13.12
CA GLU A 18 7.11 -12.89 -14.32
C GLU A 18 6.16 -13.06 -15.51
N ALA A 19 4.99 -13.68 -15.30
CA ALA A 19 3.95 -13.79 -16.31
C ALA A 19 3.44 -12.41 -16.76
N ALA A 20 3.14 -11.51 -15.81
CA ALA A 20 2.67 -10.16 -16.14
C ALA A 20 3.68 -9.35 -16.96
N VAL A 21 4.99 -9.53 -16.72
CA VAL A 21 6.03 -8.91 -17.54
C VAL A 21 5.98 -9.45 -18.97
N VAL A 22 5.90 -10.77 -19.14
CA VAL A 22 5.84 -11.41 -20.48
C VAL A 22 4.57 -10.99 -21.23
N ASP A 23 3.43 -10.98 -20.56
CA ASP A 23 2.13 -10.63 -21.15
C ASP A 23 2.09 -9.15 -21.58
N LEU A 24 2.48 -8.23 -20.68
CA LEU A 24 2.55 -6.80 -20.99
C LEU A 24 3.50 -6.52 -22.17
N MET A 25 4.59 -7.26 -22.25
CA MET A 25 5.55 -7.15 -23.33
C MET A 25 4.99 -7.64 -24.68
N ALA A 26 4.31 -8.78 -24.67
CA ALA A 26 3.66 -9.31 -25.87
C ALA A 26 2.55 -8.38 -26.37
N GLU A 27 1.77 -7.79 -25.45
CA GLU A 27 0.69 -6.86 -25.78
C GLU A 27 1.19 -5.51 -26.31
N THR A 28 2.26 -4.98 -25.72
CA THR A 28 2.76 -3.63 -26.06
C THR A 28 3.66 -3.65 -27.29
N TYR A 29 4.51 -4.68 -27.42
CA TYR A 29 5.58 -4.72 -28.42
C TYR A 29 5.49 -5.93 -29.34
N GLY A 30 4.46 -6.77 -29.23
CA GLY A 30 4.29 -7.96 -30.07
C GLY A 30 5.22 -9.12 -29.71
N GLN A 31 5.06 -10.22 -30.45
CA GLN A 31 5.76 -11.48 -30.16
C GLN A 31 7.28 -11.39 -30.33
N GLN A 32 7.79 -10.43 -31.12
CA GLN A 32 9.22 -10.19 -31.29
C GLN A 32 9.91 -9.75 -30.00
N ALA A 33 9.16 -9.24 -29.03
CA ALA A 33 9.70 -8.85 -27.73
C ALA A 33 9.77 -10.02 -26.72
N ILE A 34 9.41 -11.23 -27.16
CA ILE A 34 9.42 -12.45 -26.38
C ILE A 34 10.46 -13.41 -26.97
N ALA A 35 11.46 -13.76 -26.17
CA ALA A 35 12.41 -14.80 -26.50
C ALA A 35 12.00 -16.14 -25.88
N THR A 36 12.45 -17.23 -26.47
CA THR A 36 12.37 -18.57 -25.88
C THR A 36 13.74 -19.01 -25.39
N ARG A 37 13.84 -19.44 -24.15
CA ARG A 37 15.09 -19.97 -23.56
C ARG A 37 14.88 -21.36 -22.99
N PRO A 38 15.82 -22.29 -23.14
CA PRO A 38 15.72 -23.59 -22.46
C PRO A 38 15.75 -23.36 -20.95
N ILE A 39 14.91 -24.10 -20.22
CA ILE A 39 14.71 -23.92 -18.76
C ILE A 39 16.03 -24.15 -17.99
N PHE A 40 16.89 -25.02 -18.52
CA PHE A 40 18.27 -25.23 -18.08
C PHE A 40 19.13 -25.65 -19.28
N PRO A 41 20.47 -25.57 -19.20
CA PRO A 41 21.35 -26.02 -20.29
C PRO A 41 21.07 -27.47 -20.71
N GLY A 42 20.64 -27.68 -21.97
CA GLY A 42 20.31 -29.00 -22.52
C GLY A 42 18.84 -29.42 -22.38
N ALA A 43 17.96 -28.57 -21.84
CA ALA A 43 16.53 -28.87 -21.74
C ALA A 43 15.86 -28.93 -23.13
N LEU A 44 14.91 -29.87 -23.28
CA LEU A 44 14.01 -29.92 -24.45
C LEU A 44 12.85 -28.91 -24.33
N SER A 45 12.47 -28.58 -23.09
CA SER A 45 11.45 -27.59 -22.77
C SER A 45 12.05 -26.18 -22.72
N HIS A 46 11.26 -25.19 -23.16
CA HIS A 46 11.65 -23.79 -23.22
C HIS A 46 10.65 -22.93 -22.46
N ASP A 47 11.17 -21.92 -21.76
CA ASP A 47 10.37 -20.85 -21.17
C ASP A 47 10.26 -19.67 -22.13
N ARG A 48 9.10 -19.00 -22.07
CA ARG A 48 8.90 -17.69 -22.69
C ARG A 48 9.45 -16.65 -21.73
N VAL A 49 10.41 -15.88 -22.18
CA VAL A 49 11.01 -14.79 -21.41
C VAL A 49 10.87 -13.49 -22.18
N ALA A 50 10.65 -12.38 -21.49
CA ALA A 50 10.74 -11.08 -22.11
C ALA A 50 12.19 -10.84 -22.59
N ASP A 51 12.34 -10.13 -23.72
CA ASP A 51 13.62 -9.52 -24.06
C ASP A 51 14.10 -8.68 -22.85
N PRO A 52 15.35 -8.83 -22.38
CA PRO A 52 15.81 -8.20 -21.15
C PRO A 52 15.60 -6.69 -21.08
N LEU A 53 15.84 -5.95 -22.17
CA LEU A 53 15.79 -4.49 -22.12
C LEU A 53 14.34 -3.95 -22.06
N PRO A 54 13.42 -4.36 -22.96
CA PRO A 54 12.00 -4.04 -22.79
C PRO A 54 11.39 -4.64 -21.52
N GLY A 55 11.84 -5.83 -21.10
CA GLY A 55 11.43 -6.46 -19.85
C GLY A 55 11.71 -5.61 -18.60
N LEU A 56 12.84 -4.87 -18.58
CA LEU A 56 13.14 -3.92 -17.51
C LEU A 56 12.12 -2.77 -17.44
N TRP A 57 11.67 -2.26 -18.59
CA TRP A 57 10.62 -1.24 -18.63
C TRP A 57 9.31 -1.77 -18.04
N ALA A 58 8.89 -2.97 -18.46
CA ALA A 58 7.66 -3.62 -17.97
C ALA A 58 7.73 -3.86 -16.46
N ALA A 59 8.85 -4.41 -15.97
CA ALA A 59 9.06 -4.64 -14.54
C ALA A 59 9.03 -3.33 -13.73
N LYS A 60 9.66 -2.25 -14.23
CA LYS A 60 9.61 -0.93 -13.58
C LYS A 60 8.19 -0.37 -13.52
N LEU A 61 7.42 -0.50 -14.59
CA LEU A 61 6.02 -0.06 -14.63
C LEU A 61 5.17 -0.83 -13.61
N LEU A 62 5.29 -2.16 -13.57
CA LEU A 62 4.57 -3.00 -12.61
C LEU A 62 4.94 -2.66 -11.16
N ALA A 63 6.22 -2.41 -10.86
CA ALA A 63 6.66 -1.98 -9.54
C ALA A 63 6.02 -0.63 -9.13
N ALA A 64 5.97 0.34 -10.05
CA ALA A 64 5.32 1.64 -9.79
C ALA A 64 3.81 1.50 -9.56
N LEU A 65 3.13 0.65 -10.33
CA LEU A 65 1.69 0.39 -10.18
C LEU A 65 1.37 -0.40 -8.91
N ALA A 66 2.22 -1.36 -8.52
CA ALA A 66 2.10 -2.07 -7.25
C ALA A 66 2.27 -1.10 -6.06
N ARG A 67 3.22 -0.16 -6.14
CA ARG A 67 3.39 0.90 -5.14
C ARG A 67 2.15 1.79 -5.03
N ALA A 68 1.58 2.19 -6.16
CA ALA A 68 0.33 2.96 -6.18
C ALA A 68 -0.86 2.17 -5.61
N GLU A 69 -0.92 0.86 -5.85
CA GLU A 69 -1.95 -0.02 -5.31
C GLU A 69 -1.86 -0.13 -3.78
N ILE A 70 -0.66 -0.19 -3.21
CA ILE A 70 -0.48 -0.14 -1.76
C ILE A 70 -1.11 1.13 -1.17
N GLY A 71 -0.90 2.29 -1.80
CA GLY A 71 -1.54 3.55 -1.39
C GLY A 71 -3.07 3.53 -1.52
N ARG A 72 -3.62 2.89 -2.56
CA ARG A 72 -5.08 2.72 -2.71
C ARG A 72 -5.66 1.80 -1.64
N GLN A 73 -5.01 0.67 -1.35
CA GLN A 73 -5.45 -0.26 -0.31
C GLN A 73 -5.37 0.37 1.08
N ALA A 74 -4.31 1.14 1.37
CA ALA A 74 -4.23 1.90 2.61
C ALA A 74 -5.34 2.94 2.74
N ARG A 75 -5.68 3.63 1.64
CA ARG A 75 -6.83 4.53 1.59
C ARG A 75 -8.12 3.79 1.92
N HIS A 76 -8.42 2.70 1.23
CA HIS A 76 -9.61 1.89 1.53
C HIS A 76 -9.61 1.38 2.98
N ALA A 77 -8.45 1.05 3.55
CA ALA A 77 -8.34 0.63 4.94
C ALA A 77 -8.74 1.78 5.89
N ARG A 78 -8.24 3.01 5.67
CA ARG A 78 -8.66 4.19 6.45
C ARG A 78 -10.14 4.48 6.28
N GLU A 79 -10.67 4.38 5.06
CA GLU A 79 -12.10 4.54 4.76
C GLU A 79 -12.96 3.45 5.42
N ALA A 80 -12.42 2.26 5.65
CA ALA A 80 -13.06 1.19 6.41
C ALA A 80 -12.91 1.34 7.95
N GLY A 81 -12.20 2.37 8.41
CA GLY A 81 -12.00 2.67 9.83
C GLY A 81 -10.76 2.02 10.46
N HIS A 82 -9.86 1.42 9.66
CA HIS A 82 -8.62 0.84 10.19
C HIS A 82 -7.62 1.91 10.63
N THR A 83 -6.89 1.63 11.69
CA THR A 83 -5.86 2.53 12.25
C THR A 83 -4.54 2.45 11.49
N TRP A 84 -3.68 3.47 11.67
CA TRP A 84 -2.31 3.42 11.15
C TRP A 84 -1.51 2.23 11.68
N HIS A 85 -1.76 1.80 12.92
CA HIS A 85 -1.12 0.62 13.50
C HIS A 85 -1.51 -0.67 12.75
N GLU A 86 -2.81 -0.89 12.50
CA GLU A 86 -3.31 -2.05 11.76
C GLU A 86 -2.78 -2.06 10.31
N ILE A 87 -2.66 -0.90 9.68
CA ILE A 87 -2.05 -0.76 8.35
C ILE A 87 -0.58 -1.16 8.38
N GLY A 88 0.19 -0.72 9.39
CA GLY A 88 1.59 -1.11 9.57
C GLY A 88 1.76 -2.62 9.78
N GLN A 89 0.87 -3.25 10.54
CA GLN A 89 0.84 -4.71 10.71
C GLN A 89 0.57 -5.42 9.38
N ALA A 90 -0.41 -4.95 8.60
CA ALA A 90 -0.76 -5.54 7.31
C ALA A 90 0.37 -5.39 6.27
N LEU A 91 1.17 -4.33 6.36
CA LEU A 91 2.36 -4.11 5.53
C LEU A 91 3.58 -4.91 6.00
N GLU A 92 3.49 -5.60 7.14
CA GLU A 92 4.62 -6.30 7.79
C GLU A 92 5.82 -5.37 8.00
N LEU A 93 5.57 -4.10 8.35
CA LEU A 93 6.64 -3.16 8.65
C LEU A 93 7.38 -3.60 9.93
N PRO A 94 8.71 -3.42 9.98
CA PRO A 94 9.48 -3.82 11.13
C PRO A 94 9.04 -3.02 12.36
N ASP A 95 8.99 -3.70 13.50
CA ASP A 95 8.91 -3.04 14.79
C ASP A 95 10.26 -2.36 15.07
N ASP A 96 10.22 -1.13 15.57
CA ASP A 96 11.37 -0.27 15.75
C ASP A 96 11.25 0.36 17.15
N ASP A 97 12.22 0.08 18.03
CA ASP A 97 12.21 0.56 19.42
C ASP A 97 12.13 2.10 19.52
N HIS A 98 12.46 2.80 18.43
CA HIS A 98 12.47 4.27 18.37
C HIS A 98 11.29 4.87 17.61
N ARG A 99 10.39 4.05 17.03
CA ARG A 99 9.31 4.53 16.17
C ARG A 99 8.11 3.60 16.24
N ALA A 100 6.96 4.15 16.57
CA ALA A 100 5.74 3.35 16.64
C ALA A 100 5.37 2.84 15.24
N LEU A 101 4.85 1.60 15.18
CA LEU A 101 4.41 0.98 13.93
C LEU A 101 3.40 1.85 13.13
N SER A 102 2.58 2.63 13.83
CA SER A 102 1.64 3.59 13.24
C SER A 102 2.35 4.74 12.53
N GLU A 103 3.43 5.27 13.10
CA GLU A 103 4.26 6.32 12.49
C GLU A 103 4.99 5.76 11.26
N ALA A 104 5.59 4.57 11.39
CA ALA A 104 6.26 3.89 10.28
C ALA A 104 5.31 3.64 9.09
N ALA A 105 4.06 3.26 9.36
CA ALA A 105 3.04 3.06 8.33
C ALA A 105 2.68 4.36 7.60
N PHE A 106 2.50 5.45 8.35
CA PHE A 106 2.22 6.77 7.79
C PHE A 106 3.37 7.24 6.90
N GLU A 107 4.60 7.25 7.42
CA GLU A 107 5.81 7.63 6.70
C GLU A 107 6.03 6.79 5.43
N TYR A 108 5.80 5.48 5.55
CA TYR A 108 5.89 4.56 4.42
C TYR A 108 4.92 4.95 3.31
N LEU A 109 3.77 5.55 3.60
CA LEU A 109 2.74 5.89 2.60
C LEU A 109 2.79 7.33 2.11
N THR A 110 3.39 8.24 2.88
CA THR A 110 3.42 9.67 2.56
C THR A 110 4.75 10.17 2.00
N GLU A 111 5.78 9.31 1.83
CA GLU A 111 7.12 9.57 1.24
C GLU A 111 7.53 11.06 1.14
N ALA A 112 8.54 11.47 1.92
CA ALA A 112 8.97 12.87 2.06
C ALA A 112 9.03 13.69 0.76
N GLY A 113 7.97 14.48 0.51
CA GLY A 113 7.91 15.53 -0.52
C GLY A 113 8.20 16.91 0.05
N TYR A 114 8.11 17.96 -0.78
CA TYR A 114 8.16 19.33 -0.30
C TYR A 114 6.81 19.70 0.35
N GLY A 115 6.75 19.68 1.69
CA GLY A 115 5.59 20.05 2.49
C GLY A 115 5.40 19.15 3.71
N ASP A 116 4.39 19.46 4.53
CA ASP A 116 4.01 18.60 5.65
C ASP A 116 3.41 17.30 5.08
N PRO A 117 3.96 16.12 5.43
CA PRO A 117 3.43 14.84 4.96
C PRO A 117 1.96 14.72 5.35
N SER A 118 1.11 14.37 4.38
CA SER A 118 -0.31 14.17 4.60
C SER A 118 -0.84 13.04 3.73
N PHE A 119 -1.87 12.37 4.24
CA PHE A 119 -2.56 11.30 3.56
C PHE A 119 -4.04 11.66 3.41
N THR A 120 -4.60 11.46 2.21
CA THR A 120 -6.01 11.79 1.96
C THR A 120 -6.86 10.55 1.87
N TRP A 121 -8.08 10.62 2.39
CA TRP A 121 -9.07 9.54 2.35
C TRP A 121 -10.48 10.11 2.58
N ARG A 122 -11.55 9.36 2.26
CA ARG A 122 -12.92 9.82 2.51
C ARG A 122 -13.48 9.25 3.81
N CYS A 123 -13.93 10.11 4.69
CA CYS A 123 -14.71 9.67 5.85
C CYS A 123 -15.94 8.90 5.37
N PRO A 124 -16.31 7.74 5.97
CA PRO A 124 -17.49 6.98 5.59
C PRO A 124 -18.72 7.89 5.42
N ASP A 125 -19.55 7.60 4.42
CA ASP A 125 -20.78 8.38 4.17
C ASP A 125 -21.73 8.36 5.37
N LEU A 126 -21.75 7.24 6.11
CA LEU A 126 -22.51 7.11 7.36
C LEU A 126 -22.00 8.02 8.48
N ALA A 127 -20.76 8.52 8.40
CA ALA A 127 -20.18 9.44 9.38
C ALA A 127 -20.24 10.90 8.88
N CYS A 128 -19.61 11.22 7.75
CA CYS A 128 -19.78 12.55 7.13
C CYS A 128 -19.46 12.66 5.63
N GLY A 129 -18.89 11.64 4.98
CA GLY A 129 -18.60 11.63 3.54
C GLY A 129 -17.51 12.61 3.06
N GLN A 130 -16.89 13.37 3.98
CA GLN A 130 -15.94 14.43 3.63
C GLN A 130 -14.56 13.88 3.25
N LEU A 131 -13.81 14.66 2.45
CA LEU A 131 -12.40 14.38 2.18
C LEU A 131 -11.57 14.82 3.38
N ILE A 132 -10.83 13.88 3.96
CA ILE A 132 -9.99 14.09 5.14
C ILE A 132 -8.53 14.28 4.71
N LEU A 133 -7.86 15.24 5.34
CA LEU A 133 -6.40 15.34 5.37
C LEU A 133 -5.92 14.79 6.71
N ASP A 134 -5.19 13.69 6.67
CA ASP A 134 -4.60 12.99 7.81
C ASP A 134 -3.10 13.32 7.87
N TYR A 135 -2.65 13.83 9.00
CA TYR A 135 -1.26 14.25 9.27
C TYR A 135 -0.50 13.19 10.06
N GLY A 136 -1.09 12.01 10.26
CA GLY A 136 -0.46 10.89 10.94
C GLY A 136 -0.62 10.93 12.46
N PRO A 137 -0.14 9.90 13.14
CA PRO A 137 -0.39 9.64 14.55
C PRO A 137 0.59 10.36 15.49
N TYR A 138 1.02 11.58 15.14
CA TYR A 138 2.07 12.30 15.87
C TYR A 138 1.54 13.22 16.97
N ASN A 139 0.29 13.64 16.86
CA ASN A 139 -0.32 14.59 17.79
C ASN A 139 -1.28 13.87 18.72
N GLY A 140 -1.34 14.33 19.96
CA GLY A 140 -2.23 13.74 20.96
C GLY A 140 -3.71 14.04 20.70
N HIS A 141 -4.04 15.20 20.11
CA HIS A 141 -5.42 15.65 19.92
C HIS A 141 -5.96 15.26 18.53
N PRO A 142 -7.16 14.66 18.40
CA PRO A 142 -7.72 14.23 17.11
C PRO A 142 -7.79 15.33 16.03
N ASP A 143 -8.15 16.57 16.38
CA ASP A 143 -8.16 17.71 15.43
C ASP A 143 -6.77 18.09 14.87
N ASP A 144 -5.70 17.72 15.57
CA ASP A 144 -4.31 17.95 15.11
C ASP A 144 -3.81 16.80 14.22
N CYS A 145 -4.50 15.65 14.24
CA CYS A 145 -4.20 14.50 13.39
C CYS A 145 -5.02 14.50 12.11
N GLU A 146 -6.28 14.92 12.14
CA GLU A 146 -7.18 14.87 11.00
C GLU A 146 -7.95 16.18 10.79
N ARG A 147 -8.04 16.63 9.54
CA ARG A 147 -8.81 17.82 9.15
C ARG A 147 -9.79 17.50 8.03
N GLY A 148 -10.91 18.23 7.99
CA GLY A 148 -11.91 18.16 6.92
C GLY A 148 -13.21 17.46 7.28
N HIS A 149 -13.34 16.95 8.51
CA HIS A 149 -14.62 16.41 9.00
C HIS A 149 -15.71 17.48 9.04
N ALA A 150 -16.96 17.06 8.84
CA ALA A 150 -18.11 17.91 9.17
C ALA A 150 -18.19 18.07 10.70
N THR A 151 -18.71 19.22 11.17
CA THR A 151 -18.87 19.49 12.61
C THR A 151 -19.66 18.42 13.35
N ALA A 152 -20.62 17.76 12.69
CA ALA A 152 -21.44 16.70 13.26
C ALA A 152 -20.95 15.28 12.91
N CYS A 153 -19.68 15.11 12.51
CA CYS A 153 -19.13 13.80 12.18
C CYS A 153 -19.09 12.89 13.40
N GLU A 154 -19.92 11.83 13.39
CA GLU A 154 -20.02 10.89 14.51
C GLU A 154 -18.72 10.12 14.77
N ARG A 155 -17.96 9.77 13.72
CA ARG A 155 -16.66 9.10 13.87
C ARG A 155 -15.69 10.01 14.64
N HIS A 156 -15.51 11.23 14.15
CA HIS A 156 -14.57 12.19 14.74
C HIS A 156 -14.99 12.59 16.15
N GLY A 157 -16.30 12.75 16.38
CA GLY A 157 -16.85 13.01 17.71
C GLY A 157 -16.52 11.90 18.72
N ARG A 158 -16.49 10.63 18.30
CA ARG A 158 -16.04 9.52 19.17
C ARG A 158 -14.56 9.56 19.48
N GLU A 159 -13.72 9.93 18.51
CA GLU A 159 -12.27 10.09 18.71
C GLU A 159 -11.99 11.24 19.70
N LEU A 160 -12.70 12.36 19.58
CA LEU A 160 -12.61 13.47 20.53
C LEU A 160 -13.11 13.09 21.93
N ALA A 161 -14.24 12.37 22.04
CA ALA A 161 -14.75 11.91 23.32
C ALA A 161 -13.77 10.98 24.04
N ALA A 162 -13.21 9.98 23.33
CA ALA A 162 -12.21 9.08 23.89
C ALA A 162 -10.96 9.84 24.37
N TRP A 163 -10.49 10.82 23.60
CA TRP A 163 -9.38 11.68 23.99
C TRP A 163 -9.66 12.49 25.27
N HIS A 164 -10.90 12.97 25.44
CA HIS A 164 -11.30 13.67 26.66
C HIS A 164 -11.31 12.73 27.87
N ASP A 165 -11.89 11.54 27.73
CA ASP A 165 -11.98 10.55 28.80
C ASP A 165 -10.58 10.12 29.29
N GLU A 166 -9.63 9.87 28.38
CA GLU A 166 -8.23 9.51 28.70
C GLU A 166 -7.47 10.58 29.50
N ARG A 167 -7.99 11.81 29.59
CA ARG A 167 -7.35 12.94 30.27
C ARG A 167 -8.04 13.34 31.57
N GLU A 168 -9.23 12.81 31.82
CA GLU A 168 -9.95 13.00 33.09
C GLU A 168 -9.60 11.93 34.14
N ASP A 169 -9.02 10.80 33.69
CA ASP A 169 -8.44 9.72 34.51
C ASP A 169 -6.97 9.98 34.92
#